data_AF-A0A1S3KNW5-F1
#
_entry.id   AF-A0A1S3KNW5-F1
#
_cell.length_a   1.000
_cell.length_b   1.000
_cell.length_c   1.000
_cell.angle_alpha   90.00
_cell.angle_beta   90.00
_cell.angle_gamma   90.00
#
_symmetry.space_group_name_H-M   'P 1'
#
loop_
_entity.id
_entity.type
_entity.pdbx_description
1 polymer ?
#
loop_
_entity_poly.entity_id
_entity_poly.type
_entity_poly.pdbx_seq_one_letter_code
_entity_poly.pdbx_strand_id
1 'polypeptide(L)'
;MATMCRIPVFPHLLQDRCVDPGLSLSLGRSVMAEPDYLEGDCEELIKPKKLLNPVKSSRNHQDLHRELMMNQKRGLAPQNKPELQKVLEKRKREQVLKAQREEQEAHTKRSDLEIELMKRQQKLEQLELDQQKDEEEQENTPEFVKMKSNLRRTKQEANGEELTT
;
A
#
# COMPACT_ATOMS: atom_id res chain seq x y z
N MET A 1 27.88 -13.49 -20.54
CA MET A 1 28.54 -12.18 -20.33
C MET A 1 27.45 -11.12 -20.32
N ALA A 2 27.11 -10.56 -19.15
CA ALA A 2 26.00 -9.62 -18.99
C ALA A 2 26.50 -8.18 -19.19
N THR A 3 26.00 -7.52 -20.24
CA THR A 3 26.29 -6.10 -20.53
C THR A 3 25.50 -5.22 -19.57
N MET A 4 26.21 -4.54 -18.67
CA MET A 4 25.66 -3.54 -17.76
C MET A 4 25.38 -2.25 -18.56
N CYS A 5 24.12 -2.02 -18.95
CA CYS A 5 23.70 -0.73 -19.49
C CYS A 5 23.71 0.31 -18.36
N ARG A 6 24.78 1.10 -18.27
CA ARG A 6 24.86 2.28 -17.41
C ARG A 6 24.13 3.43 -18.08
N ILE A 7 22.94 3.75 -17.58
CA ILE A 7 22.20 4.95 -17.98
C ILE A 7 22.97 6.15 -17.42
N PRO A 8 23.39 7.13 -18.25
CA PRO A 8 23.94 8.38 -17.74
C PRO A 8 22.82 9.19 -17.08
N VAL A 9 22.95 9.42 -15.77
CA VAL A 9 22.11 10.35 -15.01
C VAL A 9 22.50 11.76 -15.47
N PHE A 10 21.68 12.36 -16.33
CA PHE A 10 21.80 13.78 -16.65
C PHE A 10 21.51 14.59 -15.38
N PRO A 11 22.41 15.47 -14.93
CA PRO A 11 22.08 16.41 -13.88
C PRO A 11 21.00 17.35 -14.41
N HIS A 12 19.88 17.44 -13.70
CA HIS A 12 18.90 18.49 -13.88
C HIS A 12 19.55 19.83 -13.51
N LEU A 13 20.26 20.42 -14.47
CA LEU A 13 20.53 21.85 -14.50
C LEU A 13 19.21 22.55 -14.90
N LEU A 14 18.38 22.80 -13.90
CA LEU A 14 17.36 23.84 -14.00
C LEU A 14 17.59 24.82 -12.85
N GLN A 15 18.60 25.66 -13.06
CA GLN A 15 18.50 27.12 -12.96
C GLN A 15 17.76 27.75 -11.76
N ASP A 16 18.00 27.30 -10.53
CA ASP A 16 17.77 28.12 -9.34
C ASP A 16 19.07 28.83 -8.94
N ARG A 17 19.43 29.90 -9.67
CA ARG A 17 20.33 30.95 -9.16
C ARG A 17 20.09 32.30 -9.82
N CYS A 18 19.62 33.21 -8.96
CA CYS A 18 19.93 34.64 -8.90
C CYS A 18 19.36 35.48 -10.06
N VAL A 19 18.87 36.71 -9.85
CA VAL A 19 19.65 37.85 -9.40
C VAL A 19 18.67 38.97 -8.97
N ASP A 20 18.95 39.61 -7.83
CA ASP A 20 18.36 40.87 -7.38
C ASP A 20 18.34 41.94 -8.49
N PRO A 21 17.29 42.76 -8.63
CA PRO A 21 17.29 43.88 -9.57
C PRO A 21 18.08 45.06 -8.97
N GLY A 22 19.40 44.89 -8.85
CA GLY A 22 20.33 45.90 -8.37
C GLY A 22 21.52 46.01 -9.31
N LEU A 23 21.47 46.99 -10.21
CA LEU A 23 22.62 47.67 -10.82
C LEU A 23 23.67 46.80 -11.55
N SER A 24 23.55 46.72 -12.88
CA SER A 24 24.70 46.90 -13.80
C SER A 24 24.22 46.96 -15.25
N LEU A 25 23.75 48.14 -15.67
CA LEU A 25 23.73 48.51 -17.07
C LEU A 25 25.16 48.79 -17.51
N SER A 26 25.82 47.82 -18.12
CA SER A 26 27.03 48.06 -18.92
C SER A 26 27.10 47.11 -20.12
N LEU A 27 26.17 47.29 -21.05
CA LEU A 27 26.36 46.80 -22.41
C LEU A 27 25.91 47.87 -23.41
N GLY A 28 26.88 48.38 -24.17
CA GLY A 28 26.64 49.26 -25.31
C GLY A 28 26.88 50.73 -25.01
N ARG A 29 28.11 51.18 -25.24
CA ARG A 29 28.42 52.60 -25.47
C ARG A 29 27.71 53.00 -26.77
N SER A 30 26.48 53.54 -26.67
CA SER A 30 25.79 54.17 -27.80
C SER A 30 26.52 55.47 -28.12
N VAL A 31 27.29 55.47 -29.21
CA VAL A 31 27.89 56.69 -29.79
C VAL A 31 26.95 57.18 -30.88
N MET A 32 25.75 57.63 -30.49
CA MET A 32 24.89 58.41 -31.36
C MET A 32 24.47 59.63 -30.54
N ALA A 33 24.77 60.82 -31.07
CA ALA A 33 24.37 62.07 -30.43
C ALA A 33 22.86 62.06 -30.20
N GLU A 34 22.45 62.34 -28.97
CA GLU A 34 21.04 62.55 -28.64
C GLU A 34 20.54 63.74 -29.45
N PRO A 35 19.51 63.60 -30.28
CA PRO A 35 18.97 64.73 -31.02
C PRO A 35 18.23 65.65 -30.04
N ASP A 36 18.78 66.86 -29.82
CA ASP A 36 18.10 67.96 -29.11
C ASP A 36 16.91 68.46 -29.95
N TYR A 37 15.83 67.69 -30.00
CA TYR A 37 14.57 68.10 -30.60
C TYR A 37 13.43 67.95 -29.59
N LEU A 38 12.96 69.11 -29.14
CA LEU A 38 11.63 69.37 -28.58
C LEU A 38 11.43 69.06 -27.09
N GLU A 39 12.09 69.83 -26.22
CA GLU A 39 11.65 70.07 -24.83
C GLU A 39 10.54 71.14 -24.77
N GLY A 40 9.56 71.03 -25.67
CA GLY A 40 8.49 72.00 -25.83
C GLY A 40 7.26 71.35 -26.43
N ASP A 41 6.36 70.94 -25.54
CA ASP A 41 5.00 70.47 -25.80
C ASP A 41 4.84 69.09 -26.46
N CYS A 42 5.17 68.04 -25.71
CA CYS A 42 4.64 66.69 -25.96
C CYS A 42 3.44 66.36 -25.03
N GLU A 43 2.71 67.37 -24.52
CA GLU A 43 1.47 67.11 -23.77
C GLU A 43 0.25 66.93 -24.70
N GLU A 44 0.36 67.27 -25.99
CA GLU A 44 -0.64 66.94 -27.03
C GLU A 44 -0.46 65.54 -27.65
N LEU A 45 0.63 64.81 -27.35
CA LEU A 45 0.80 63.43 -27.83
C LEU A 45 -0.15 62.50 -27.07
N ILE A 46 -1.09 61.89 -27.79
CA ILE A 46 -2.00 60.87 -27.25
C ILE A 46 -1.18 59.68 -26.75
N LYS A 47 -0.90 59.64 -25.45
CA LYS A 47 -0.27 58.49 -24.80
C LYS A 47 -1.25 57.30 -24.90
N PRO A 48 -0.82 56.12 -25.39
CA PRO A 48 -1.69 54.96 -25.45
C PRO A 48 -2.21 54.63 -24.05
N LYS A 49 -3.52 54.75 -23.87
CA LYS A 49 -4.19 54.47 -22.60
C LYS A 49 -4.10 52.97 -22.32
N LYS A 50 -3.56 52.61 -21.15
CA LYS A 50 -3.55 51.22 -20.70
C LYS A 50 -5.01 50.78 -20.49
N LEU A 51 -5.49 49.91 -21.37
CA LEU A 51 -6.83 49.34 -21.26
C LEU A 51 -6.91 48.52 -19.97
N LEU A 52 -7.99 48.72 -19.23
CA LEU A 52 -8.26 47.95 -18.03
C LEU A 52 -8.65 46.54 -18.46
N ASN A 53 -7.88 45.55 -17.99
CA ASN A 53 -8.17 44.16 -18.26
C ASN A 53 -9.44 43.75 -17.49
N PRO A 54 -10.54 43.36 -18.16
CA PRO A 54 -11.80 43.00 -17.50
C PRO A 54 -11.67 41.83 -16.51
N VAL A 55 -10.71 40.92 -16.75
CA VAL A 55 -10.40 39.79 -15.87
C VAL A 55 -9.72 40.26 -14.59
N LYS A 56 -8.96 41.36 -14.66
CA LYS A 56 -8.26 41.98 -13.52
C LYS A 56 -9.06 43.11 -12.87
N SER A 57 -10.12 43.61 -13.49
CA SER A 57 -11.05 44.54 -12.87
C SER A 57 -12.13 43.82 -12.06
N SER A 58 -12.55 42.63 -12.49
CA SER A 58 -13.50 41.82 -11.72
C SER A 58 -12.83 41.17 -10.50
N ARG A 59 -13.22 41.61 -9.30
CA ARG A 59 -12.78 41.02 -8.03
C ARG A 59 -13.26 39.59 -7.87
N ASN A 60 -14.54 39.33 -8.21
CA ASN A 60 -15.13 38.00 -8.12
C ASN A 60 -14.34 36.96 -8.94
N HIS A 61 -13.94 37.31 -10.17
CA HIS A 61 -13.13 36.41 -10.99
C HIS A 61 -11.76 36.09 -10.35
N GLN A 62 -11.11 37.10 -9.78
CA GLN A 62 -9.81 36.91 -9.14
C GLN A 62 -9.90 36.07 -7.86
N ASP A 63 -10.95 36.29 -7.08
CA ASP A 63 -11.18 35.54 -5.85
C ASP A 63 -11.54 34.07 -6.17
N LEU A 64 -12.36 33.83 -7.19
CA LEU A 64 -12.60 32.48 -7.71
C LEU A 64 -11.29 31.82 -8.19
N HIS A 65 -10.46 32.51 -8.96
CA HIS A 65 -9.17 31.96 -9.41
C HIS A 65 -8.27 31.60 -8.21
N ARG A 66 -8.22 32.46 -7.20
CA ARG A 66 -7.46 32.24 -5.97
C ARG A 66 -7.97 31.00 -5.23
N GLU A 67 -9.28 30.89 -5.05
CA GLU A 67 -9.93 29.76 -4.38
C GLU A 67 -9.69 28.44 -5.14
N LEU A 68 -9.82 28.44 -6.46
CA LEU A 68 -9.56 27.27 -7.29
C LEU A 68 -8.10 26.80 -7.16
N MET A 69 -7.15 27.73 -7.21
CA MET A 69 -5.73 27.42 -7.01
C MET A 69 -5.45 26.91 -5.58
N MET A 70 -6.11 27.47 -4.57
CA MET A 70 -6.01 26.97 -3.19
C MET A 70 -6.60 25.57 -3.04
N ASN A 71 -7.76 25.28 -3.64
CA ASN A 71 -8.40 23.97 -3.58
C ASN A 71 -7.57 22.89 -4.31
N GLN A 72 -6.93 23.24 -5.42
CA GLN A 72 -6.00 22.36 -6.11
C GLN A 72 -4.77 22.06 -5.24
N LYS A 73 -4.17 23.08 -4.60
CA LYS A 73 -3.04 22.92 -3.68
C LYS A 73 -3.40 22.13 -2.42
N ARG A 74 -4.63 22.28 -1.93
CA ARG A 74 -5.14 21.58 -0.73
C ARG A 74 -5.68 20.18 -1.04
N GLY A 75 -5.75 19.78 -2.31
CA GLY A 75 -6.25 18.46 -2.71
C GLY A 75 -7.74 18.22 -2.41
N LEU A 76 -8.51 19.28 -2.14
CA LEU A 76 -9.94 19.22 -1.83
C LEU A 76 -10.81 19.12 -3.08
N ALA A 77 -10.29 19.57 -4.23
CA ALA A 77 -10.95 19.36 -5.50
C ALA A 77 -10.92 17.84 -5.83
N PRO A 78 -12.01 17.26 -6.38
CA PRO A 78 -11.93 16.00 -7.09
C PRO A 78 -10.86 16.18 -8.17
N GLN A 79 -9.65 15.76 -7.87
CA GLN A 79 -8.57 15.77 -8.83
C GLN A 79 -9.06 14.81 -9.92
N ASN A 80 -9.48 15.36 -11.05
CA ASN A 80 -9.38 14.67 -12.33
C ASN A 80 -7.88 14.44 -12.56
N LYS A 81 -7.26 13.61 -11.72
CA LYS A 81 -5.90 13.15 -11.92
C LYS A 81 -5.88 12.60 -13.34
N PRO A 82 -4.86 12.93 -14.15
CA PRO A 82 -4.74 12.32 -15.46
C PRO A 82 -4.81 10.80 -15.28
N GLU A 83 -5.54 10.12 -16.15
CA GLU A 83 -5.84 8.68 -16.00
C GLU A 83 -4.58 7.85 -15.74
N LEU A 84 -3.46 8.22 -16.35
CA LEU A 84 -2.14 7.63 -16.12
C LEU A 84 -1.71 7.67 -14.64
N GLN A 85 -1.88 8.80 -13.95
CA GLN A 85 -1.50 8.93 -12.54
C GLN A 85 -2.39 8.05 -11.65
N LYS A 86 -3.70 7.97 -11.93
CA LYS A 86 -4.61 7.06 -11.22
C LYS A 86 -4.17 5.60 -11.41
N VAL A 87 -3.82 5.22 -12.63
CA VAL A 87 -3.35 3.86 -12.96
C VAL A 87 -2.03 3.54 -12.26
N LEU A 88 -1.06 4.46 -12.23
CA LEU A 88 0.21 4.27 -11.52
C LEU A 88 0.01 4.15 -10.00
N GLU A 89 -0.82 5.02 -9.41
CA GLU A 89 -1.15 4.96 -7.99
C GLU A 89 -1.89 3.65 -7.65
N LYS A 90 -2.84 3.23 -8.49
CA LYS A 90 -3.56 1.97 -8.35
C LYS A 90 -2.60 0.77 -8.41
N ARG A 91 -1.74 0.70 -9.42
CA ARG A 91 -0.74 -0.36 -9.56
C ARG A 91 0.21 -0.42 -8.36
N LYS A 92 0.66 0.73 -7.87
CA LYS A 92 1.52 0.80 -6.67
C LYS A 92 0.79 0.27 -5.43
N ARG A 93 -0.48 0.66 -5.22
CA ARG A 93 -1.31 0.15 -4.13
C ARG A 93 -1.54 -1.36 -4.24
N GLU A 94 -1.88 -1.85 -5.42
CA GLU A 94 -2.09 -3.27 -5.68
C GLU A 94 -0.82 -4.10 -5.43
N GLN A 95 0.35 -3.58 -5.81
CA GLN A 95 1.62 -4.26 -5.56
C GLN A 95 1.92 -4.38 -4.06
N VAL A 96 1.71 -3.30 -3.29
CA VAL A 96 1.87 -3.32 -1.83
C VAL A 96 0.87 -4.28 -1.19
N LEU A 97 -0.39 -4.25 -1.62
CA LEU A 97 -1.43 -5.13 -1.09
C LEU A 97 -1.13 -6.61 -1.39
N LYS A 98 -0.61 -6.90 -2.59
CA LYS A 98 -0.19 -8.25 -2.97
C LYS A 98 0.97 -8.73 -2.11
N ALA A 99 1.99 -7.90 -1.90
CA ALA A 99 3.13 -8.23 -1.05
C ALA A 99 2.69 -8.48 0.40
N GLN A 100 1.83 -7.62 0.95
CA GLN A 100 1.27 -7.80 2.29
C GLN A 100 0.40 -9.06 2.38
N ARG A 101 -0.37 -9.38 1.34
CA ARG A 101 -1.16 -10.61 1.28
C ARG A 101 -0.26 -11.85 1.21
N GLU A 102 0.81 -11.84 0.42
CA GLU A 102 1.77 -12.96 0.38
C GLU A 102 2.46 -13.16 1.73
N GLU A 103 2.84 -12.08 2.42
CA GLU A 103 3.39 -12.14 3.78
C GLU A 103 2.37 -12.67 4.79
N GLN A 104 1.13 -12.15 4.76
CA GLN A 104 0.05 -12.69 5.59
C GLN A 104 -0.28 -14.13 5.23
N GLU A 105 -0.30 -14.52 3.97
CA GLU A 105 -0.50 -15.90 3.56
C GLU A 105 0.64 -16.79 4.04
N ALA A 106 1.89 -16.32 4.02
CA ALA A 106 3.02 -17.05 4.59
C ALA A 106 2.91 -17.19 6.12
N HIS A 107 2.30 -16.23 6.81
CA HIS A 107 2.08 -16.28 8.26
C HIS A 107 0.77 -16.98 8.67
N THR A 108 -0.27 -16.98 7.82
CA THR A 108 -1.61 -17.51 8.12
C THR A 108 -1.87 -18.87 7.50
N LYS A 109 -1.23 -19.20 6.37
CA LYS A 109 -1.13 -20.59 5.92
C LYS A 109 -0.20 -21.26 6.90
N ARG A 110 -0.82 -21.90 7.90
CA ARG A 110 -0.13 -22.84 8.80
C ARG A 110 0.73 -23.75 7.95
N SER A 111 1.99 -23.91 8.36
CA SER A 111 2.93 -24.79 7.66
C SER A 111 2.31 -26.18 7.49
N ASP A 112 2.64 -26.90 6.41
CA ASP A 112 2.17 -28.28 6.23
C ASP A 112 2.43 -29.14 7.47
N LEU A 113 3.58 -28.92 8.14
CA LEU A 113 3.93 -29.53 9.43
C LEU A 113 2.98 -29.14 10.57
N GLU A 114 2.58 -27.87 10.65
CA GLU A 114 1.63 -27.39 11.67
C GLU A 114 0.24 -28.01 11.47
N ILE A 115 -0.18 -28.18 10.21
CA ILE A 115 -1.41 -28.89 9.87
C ILE A 115 -1.33 -30.36 10.31
N GLU A 116 -0.20 -31.03 10.07
CA GLU A 116 0.01 -32.43 10.46
C GLU A 116 0.05 -32.61 11.99
N LEU A 117 0.72 -31.70 12.71
CA LEU A 117 0.75 -31.70 14.17
C LEU A 117 -0.66 -31.54 14.76
N MET A 118 -1.47 -30.63 14.23
CA MET A 118 -2.86 -30.50 14.66
C MET A 118 -3.69 -31.76 14.38
N LYS A 119 -3.53 -32.37 13.20
CA LYS A 119 -4.23 -33.63 12.87
C LYS A 119 -3.83 -34.74 13.86
N ARG A 120 -2.55 -34.82 14.21
CA ARG A 120 -2.06 -35.78 15.20
C ARG A 120 -2.65 -35.51 16.58
N GLN A 121 -2.69 -34.25 17.01
CA GLN A 121 -3.26 -33.87 18.29
C GLN A 121 -4.76 -34.20 18.36
N GLN A 122 -5.53 -33.83 17.33
CA GLN A 122 -6.95 -34.17 17.25
C GLN A 122 -7.21 -35.68 17.29
N LYS A 123 -6.33 -36.48 16.66
CA LYS A 123 -6.42 -37.95 16.72
C LYS A 123 -6.14 -38.50 18.12
N LEU A 124 -5.19 -37.92 18.84
CA LEU A 124 -4.89 -38.31 20.22
C LEU A 124 -6.05 -37.95 21.15
N GLU A 125 -6.59 -36.74 21.06
CA GLU A 125 -7.76 -36.30 21.84
C GLU A 125 -8.97 -37.22 21.60
N GLN A 126 -9.20 -37.65 20.36
CA GLN A 126 -10.28 -38.59 20.03
C GLN A 126 -10.06 -39.96 20.71
N LEU A 127 -8.83 -40.47 20.68
CA LEU A 127 -8.49 -41.75 21.31
C LEU A 127 -8.57 -41.69 22.84
N GLU A 128 -8.22 -40.56 23.45
CA GLU A 128 -8.38 -40.34 24.89
C GLU A 128 -9.86 -40.30 25.28
N LEU A 129 -10.69 -39.61 24.47
CA LEU A 129 -12.13 -39.55 24.69
C LEU A 129 -12.80 -40.92 24.54
N ASP A 130 -12.38 -41.71 23.55
CA ASP A 130 -12.93 -43.05 23.33
C ASP A 130 -12.49 -44.01 24.45
N GLN A 131 -11.25 -43.93 24.94
CA GLN A 131 -10.80 -44.69 26.12
C GLN A 131 -11.59 -44.34 27.37
N GLN A 132 -11.83 -43.05 27.63
CA GLN A 132 -12.65 -42.63 28.78
C GLN A 132 -14.08 -43.15 28.69
N LYS A 133 -14.67 -43.17 27.49
CA LYS A 133 -16.00 -43.75 27.27
C LYS A 133 -16.00 -45.25 27.48
N ASP A 134 -14.99 -45.97 27.00
CA ASP A 134 -14.87 -47.42 27.19
C ASP A 134 -14.73 -47.75 28.69
N GLU A 135 -13.95 -46.97 29.44
CA GLU A 135 -13.81 -47.10 30.89
C GLU A 135 -15.14 -46.82 31.61
N GLU A 136 -15.83 -45.73 31.26
CA GLU A 136 -17.15 -45.39 31.81
C GLU A 136 -18.21 -46.44 31.48
N GLU A 137 -18.24 -46.96 30.25
CA GLU A 137 -19.14 -48.06 29.83
C GLU A 137 -18.80 -49.35 30.58
N GLN A 138 -17.51 -49.63 30.79
CA GLN A 138 -17.05 -50.76 31.58
C GLN A 138 -17.44 -50.61 33.06
N GLU A 139 -17.40 -49.42 33.64
CA GLU A 139 -17.90 -49.14 35.00
C GLU A 139 -19.41 -49.32 35.10
N ASN A 140 -20.16 -48.73 34.16
CA ASN A 140 -21.63 -48.80 34.07
C ASN A 140 -22.17 -50.20 33.72
N THR A 141 -21.36 -51.07 33.13
CA THR A 141 -21.73 -52.46 32.86
C THR A 141 -21.98 -53.19 34.19
N PRO A 142 -23.09 -53.92 34.35
CA PRO A 142 -23.37 -54.61 35.61
C PRO A 142 -22.37 -55.74 35.91
N GLU A 143 -21.99 -55.89 37.18
CA GLU A 143 -20.89 -56.76 37.62
C GLU A 143 -21.05 -58.24 37.22
N PHE A 144 -22.27 -58.77 37.19
CA PHE A 144 -22.51 -60.16 36.80
C PHE A 144 -22.13 -60.44 35.33
N VAL A 145 -22.18 -59.43 34.46
CA VAL A 145 -21.72 -59.53 33.06
C VAL A 145 -20.19 -59.60 33.01
N LYS A 146 -19.49 -58.79 33.84
CA LYS A 146 -18.02 -58.80 33.98
C LYS A 146 -17.52 -60.14 34.53
N MET A 147 -18.15 -60.66 35.59
CA MET A 147 -17.80 -61.98 36.13
C MET A 147 -18.03 -63.10 35.10
N LYS A 148 -19.10 -63.03 34.30
CA LYS A 148 -19.40 -64.05 33.28
C LYS A 148 -18.41 -64.04 32.11
N SER A 149 -17.85 -62.89 31.72
CA SER A 149 -16.80 -62.85 30.69
C SER A 149 -15.47 -63.38 31.23
N ASN A 150 -15.10 -63.03 32.47
CA ASN A 150 -13.90 -63.53 33.14
C ASN A 150 -13.92 -65.06 33.33
N LEU A 151 -15.08 -65.62 33.67
CA LEU A 151 -15.25 -67.08 33.79
C LEU A 151 -15.19 -67.80 32.44
N ARG A 152 -15.59 -67.13 31.34
CA ARG A 152 -15.43 -67.68 29.98
C ARG A 152 -13.97 -67.68 29.53
N ARG A 153 -13.23 -66.60 29.80
CA ARG A 153 -11.79 -66.50 29.46
C ARG A 153 -10.98 -67.57 30.19
N THR A 154 -11.15 -67.70 31.49
CA THR A 154 -10.45 -68.73 32.30
C THR A 154 -10.84 -70.16 31.91
N LYS A 155 -12.10 -70.42 31.52
CA LYS A 155 -12.48 -71.73 30.94
C LYS A 155 -11.81 -72.02 29.59
N GLN A 156 -11.60 -71.01 28.75
CA GLN A 156 -10.94 -71.18 27.46
C GLN A 156 -9.43 -71.39 27.62
N GLU A 157 -8.80 -70.69 28.57
CA GLU A 157 -7.39 -70.89 28.93
C GLU A 157 -7.19 -72.30 29.52
N ALA A 158 -8.05 -72.75 30.44
CA ALA A 158 -7.98 -74.10 31.00
C ALA A 158 -8.22 -75.23 29.97
N ASN A 159 -9.12 -75.04 29.00
CA ASN A 159 -9.33 -76.02 27.90
C ASN A 159 -8.25 -75.95 26.81
N GLY A 160 -7.52 -74.83 26.71
CA GLY A 160 -6.42 -74.65 25.76
C GLY A 160 -5.12 -75.33 26.22
N GLU A 161 -4.92 -75.47 27.52
CA GLU A 161 -3.78 -76.16 28.12
C GLU A 161 -3.88 -77.71 27.98
N GLU A 162 -5.08 -78.28 27.91
CA GLU A 162 -5.29 -79.73 27.76
C GLU A 162 -4.95 -80.29 26.35
N LEU A 163 -4.82 -79.45 25.33
CA LEU A 163 -4.46 -79.87 23.95
C LEU A 163 -2.94 -79.83 23.67
N THR A 164 -2.11 -79.48 24.66
CA THR A 164 -0.66 -79.33 24.52
C THR A 164 0.18 -80.31 25.36
N THR A 165 -0.39 -81.45 25.75
CA THR A 165 0.34 -82.59 26.37
C THR A 165 0.05 -83.90 25.67
#